data_AF-A0A327SK93-F1
#
_entry.id   AF-A0A327SK93-F1
#
_cell.length_a   1.000
_cell.length_b   1.000
_cell.length_c   1.000
_cell.angle_alpha   90.00
_cell.angle_beta   90.00
_cell.angle_gamma   90.00
#
_symmetry.space_group_name_H-M   'P 1'
#
loop_
_entity.id
_entity.type
_entity.pdbx_description
1 polymer ?
#
loop_
_entity_poly.entity_id
_entity_poly.type
_entity_poly.pdbx_seq_one_letter_code
_entity_poly.pdbx_strand_id
1 'polypeptide(L)'
;MKFTASRLSEGNKVFPAEIYLEENSIEIKVPGLFSGDSKYLNYEDITSIEVDSPMIGFATLRLFVNGNKVEIHGFSKKDIKEIRRLIDENRSKRRKV
;
A
#
# COMPACT_ATOMS: atom_id res chain seq x y z
N MET A 1 2.54 -7.29 -9.03
CA MET A 1 2.25 -6.02 -9.75
C MET A 1 2.78 -4.84 -8.97
N LYS A 2 3.49 -3.90 -9.61
CA LYS A 2 4.22 -2.81 -8.93
C LYS A 2 3.54 -1.47 -9.08
N PHE A 3 3.52 -0.69 -8.00
CA PHE A 3 3.16 0.72 -7.96
C PHE A 3 4.27 1.53 -7.30
N THR A 4 4.51 2.73 -7.81
CA THR A 4 5.54 3.64 -7.29
C THR A 4 4.91 4.99 -6.97
N ALA A 5 5.18 5.50 -5.78
CA ALA A 5 4.73 6.82 -5.35
C ALA A 5 5.39 7.92 -6.18
N SER A 6 4.67 9.02 -6.34
CA SER A 6 5.17 10.19 -7.05
C SER A 6 6.34 10.82 -6.30
N ARG A 7 7.43 11.11 -7.02
CA ARG A 7 8.56 11.88 -6.48
C ARG A 7 8.22 13.32 -6.11
N LEU A 8 7.08 13.84 -6.58
CA LEU A 8 6.57 15.17 -6.23
C LEU A 8 5.85 15.16 -4.87
N SER A 9 5.52 13.99 -4.32
CA SER A 9 4.91 13.88 -3.01
C SER A 9 5.96 13.95 -1.89
N GLU A 10 5.53 14.43 -0.73
CA GLU A 10 6.42 14.57 0.44
C GLU A 10 7.02 13.21 0.84
N GLY A 11 8.30 13.23 1.27
CA GLY A 11 9.03 12.01 1.66
C GLY A 11 9.52 11.12 0.50
N ASN A 12 9.10 11.37 -0.75
CA ASN A 12 9.34 10.46 -1.88
C ASN A 12 10.33 10.99 -2.95
N LYS A 13 11.02 12.11 -2.69
CA LYS A 13 11.84 12.81 -3.71
C LYS A 13 13.04 12.00 -4.22
N VAL A 14 13.77 11.34 -3.32
CA VAL A 14 15.02 10.61 -3.64
C VAL A 14 14.75 9.13 -3.83
N PHE A 15 14.01 8.52 -2.90
CA PHE A 15 13.59 7.13 -2.96
C PHE A 15 12.07 7.07 -2.79
N PRO A 16 11.29 6.93 -3.87
CA PRO A 16 9.84 6.88 -3.74
C PRO A 16 9.39 5.59 -3.06
N ALA A 17 8.30 5.65 -2.30
CA ALA A 17 7.64 4.47 -1.76
C ALA A 17 7.14 3.55 -2.89
N GLU A 18 7.20 2.24 -2.66
CA GLU A 18 6.80 1.23 -3.62
C GLU A 18 5.90 0.18 -2.97
N ILE A 19 4.89 -0.26 -3.71
CA ILE A 19 3.99 -1.35 -3.33
C ILE A 19 4.06 -2.41 -4.41
N TYR A 20 4.38 -3.63 -4.02
CA TYR A 20 4.38 -4.81 -4.87
C TYR A 20 3.27 -5.75 -4.38
N LEU A 21 2.25 -5.91 -5.21
CA LEU A 21 1.19 -6.89 -5.00
C LEU A 21 1.65 -8.23 -5.56
N GLU A 22 2.19 -9.06 -4.70
CA GLU A 22 2.60 -10.42 -5.02
C GLU A 22 1.40 -11.37 -4.92
N GLU A 23 1.60 -12.62 -5.33
CA GLU A 23 0.54 -13.63 -5.30
C GLU A 23 -0.03 -13.76 -3.89
N ASN A 24 0.82 -13.96 -2.88
CA ASN A 24 0.42 -14.29 -1.51
C ASN A 24 0.59 -13.16 -0.48
N SER A 25 1.31 -12.11 -0.85
CA SER A 25 1.62 -11.01 0.07
C SER A 25 1.69 -9.67 -0.65
N ILE A 26 1.75 -8.61 0.16
CA ILE A 26 2.05 -7.26 -0.26
C ILE A 26 3.44 -6.93 0.27
N GLU A 27 4.37 -6.63 -0.63
CA GLU A 27 5.66 -6.07 -0.25
C GLU A 27 5.61 -4.55 -0.35
N ILE A 28 6.05 -3.88 0.71
CA ILE A 28 6.06 -2.43 0.83
C ILE A 28 7.48 -1.96 1.10
N LYS A 29 7.95 -1.01 0.29
CA LYS A 29 9.22 -0.31 0.51
C LYS A 29 8.90 1.16 0.77
N VAL A 30 9.18 1.64 1.97
CA VAL A 30 9.03 3.07 2.32
C VAL A 30 10.32 3.53 2.98
N PRO A 31 11.03 4.52 2.41
CA PRO A 31 12.25 5.02 3.00
C PRO A 31 12.01 5.58 4.41
N GLY A 32 12.88 5.24 5.35
CA GLY A 32 12.86 5.78 6.71
C GLY A 32 11.69 5.35 7.61
N LEU A 33 10.75 4.54 7.10
CA LEU A 33 9.61 4.03 7.89
C LEU A 33 9.86 2.61 8.42
N PHE A 34 10.71 1.83 7.77
CA PHE A 34 11.08 0.48 8.19
C PHE A 34 12.58 0.41 8.47
N SER A 35 12.96 -0.35 9.50
CA SER A 35 14.37 -0.59 9.87
C SER A 35 15.13 -1.48 8.87
N GLY A 36 14.47 -1.93 7.80
CA GLY A 36 15.03 -2.67 6.68
C GLY A 36 14.42 -2.23 5.35
N ASP A 37 14.85 -2.84 4.25
CA ASP A 37 14.51 -2.37 2.90
C ASP A 37 13.03 -2.55 2.54
N SER A 38 12.33 -3.50 3.16
CA SER A 38 10.97 -3.90 2.77
C SER A 38 10.20 -4.52 3.93
N LYS A 39 8.88 -4.38 3.89
CA LYS A 39 7.95 -5.05 4.80
C LYS A 39 6.96 -5.88 3.99
N TYR A 40 6.78 -7.13 4.39
CA TYR A 40 5.83 -8.06 3.78
C TYR A 40 4.58 -8.16 4.67
N LEU A 41 3.41 -7.99 4.06
CA LEU A 41 2.10 -8.13 4.71
C LEU A 41 1.32 -9.23 4.00
N ASN A 42 0.87 -10.26 4.73
CA ASN A 42 -0.01 -11.26 4.14
C ASN A 42 -1.41 -10.68 3.96
N TYR A 43 -2.11 -11.05 2.89
CA TYR A 43 -3.46 -10.55 2.65
C TYR A 43 -4.44 -10.94 3.77
N GLU A 44 -4.26 -12.11 4.36
CA GLU A 44 -5.12 -12.65 5.42
C GLU A 44 -5.04 -11.86 6.73
N ASP A 45 -3.87 -11.29 7.00
CA ASP A 45 -3.59 -10.50 8.21
C ASP A 45 -4.16 -9.06 8.12
N ILE A 46 -4.58 -8.62 6.93
CA ILE A 46 -5.17 -7.31 6.71
C ILE A 46 -6.60 -7.32 7.25
N THR A 47 -6.85 -6.54 8.29
CA THR A 47 -8.18 -6.40 8.90
C THR A 47 -9.00 -5.31 8.22
N SER A 48 -8.38 -4.16 7.92
CA SER A 48 -9.03 -3.01 7.28
C SER A 48 -8.13 -2.30 6.28
N ILE A 49 -8.75 -1.65 5.31
CA ILE A 49 -8.11 -0.85 4.26
C ILE A 49 -8.83 0.49 4.19
N GLU A 50 -8.09 1.57 4.39
CA GLU A 50 -8.61 2.93 4.21
C GLU A 50 -7.84 3.66 3.11
N VAL A 51 -8.55 4.51 2.39
CA VAL A 51 -7.99 5.35 1.34
C VAL A 51 -8.39 6.79 1.65
N ASP A 52 -7.38 7.64 1.77
CA ASP A 52 -7.55 9.08 1.86
C ASP A 52 -7.06 9.69 0.54
N SER A 53 -8.01 10.21 -0.25
CA SER A 53 -7.75 10.73 -1.60
C SER A 53 -8.31 12.15 -1.70
N PRO A 54 -7.47 13.19 -1.60
CA PRO A 54 -7.91 14.56 -1.79
C PRO A 54 -8.42 14.79 -3.23
N MET A 55 -9.12 15.91 -3.44
CA MET A 55 -9.58 16.30 -4.77
C MET A 55 -8.41 16.65 -5.70
N ILE A 56 -7.36 17.27 -5.16
CA ILE A 56 -6.12 17.62 -5.85
C ILE A 56 -4.95 17.10 -5.01
N GLY A 57 -3.94 16.52 -5.67
CA GLY A 57 -2.73 16.00 -5.03
C GLY A 57 -2.66 14.48 -4.99
N PHE A 58 -1.95 13.96 -4.00
CA PHE A 58 -1.64 12.54 -3.86
C PHE A 58 -2.50 11.88 -2.79
N ALA A 59 -2.77 10.59 -2.98
CA ALA A 59 -3.55 9.78 -2.07
C ALA A 59 -2.66 8.99 -1.12
N THR A 60 -3.29 8.52 -0.05
CA THR A 60 -2.70 7.74 1.03
C THR A 60 -3.45 6.42 1.17
N LEU A 61 -2.71 5.32 1.29
CA LEU A 61 -3.22 4.02 1.70
C LEU A 61 -2.93 3.81 3.19
N ARG A 62 -3.94 3.38 3.95
CA ARG A 62 -3.74 2.88 5.32
C ARG A 62 -4.18 1.42 5.38
N LEU A 63 -3.26 0.56 5.77
CA LEU A 63 -3.50 -0.86 6.00
C LEU A 63 -3.43 -1.13 7.50
N PHE A 64 -4.46 -1.77 8.03
CA PHE A 64 -4.46 -2.26 9.40
C PHE A 64 -4.16 -3.76 9.36
N VAL A 65 -3.02 -4.15 9.94
CA VAL A 65 -2.48 -5.52 9.86
C VAL A 65 -2.01 -5.96 11.23
N ASN A 66 -2.54 -7.07 11.75
CA ASN A 66 -2.18 -7.61 13.07
C ASN A 66 -2.14 -6.54 14.19
N GLY A 67 -3.16 -5.67 14.24
CA GLY A 67 -3.26 -4.58 15.22
C GLY A 67 -2.35 -3.37 14.97
N ASN A 68 -1.52 -3.39 13.92
CA ASN A 68 -0.62 -2.30 13.56
C ASN A 68 -1.16 -1.51 12.35
N LYS A 69 -0.92 -0.19 12.34
CA LYS A 69 -1.23 0.68 11.20
C LYS A 69 0.00 0.85 10.31
N VAL A 70 -0.14 0.57 9.02
CA VAL A 70 0.86 0.86 7.98
C VAL A 70 0.28 1.91 7.05
N GLU A 71 0.95 3.06 6.97
CA GLU A 71 0.49 4.22 6.21
C GLU A 71 1.49 4.56 5.10
N ILE A 72 1.00 4.71 3.88
CA ILE A 72 1.83 4.86 2.67
C ILE A 72 1.23 5.96 1.80
N HIS A 73 2.01 7.02 1.56
CA HIS A 73 1.57 8.22 0.86
C HIS A 73 2.21 8.36 -0.52
N GLY A 74 1.60 9.19 -1.36
CA GLY A 74 2.23 9.71 -2.57
C GLY A 74 1.74 9.09 -3.88
N PHE A 75 0.71 8.25 -3.83
CA PHE A 75 0.17 7.59 -5.02
C PHE A 75 -0.86 8.47 -5.74
N SER A 76 -1.04 8.24 -7.03
CA SER A 76 -2.16 8.88 -7.74
C SER A 76 -3.50 8.30 -7.26
N LYS A 77 -4.58 9.07 -7.42
CA LYS A 77 -5.94 8.60 -7.15
C LYS A 77 -6.33 7.37 -7.98
N LYS A 78 -5.76 7.22 -9.18
CA LYS A 78 -5.98 6.05 -10.03
C LYS A 78 -5.28 4.82 -9.42
N ASP A 79 -4.02 4.97 -9.04
CA ASP A 79 -3.24 3.88 -8.47
C ASP A 79 -3.83 3.40 -7.16
N ILE A 80 -4.21 4.30 -6.26
CA ILE A 80 -4.73 3.91 -4.94
C ILE A 80 -6.05 3.13 -5.04
N LYS A 81 -6.90 3.47 -6.01
CA LYS A 81 -8.15 2.74 -6.28
C LYS A 81 -7.85 1.34 -6.80
N GLU A 82 -6.88 1.23 -7.69
CA GLU A 82 -6.48 -0.05 -8.26
C GLU A 82 -5.80 -0.95 -7.23
N ILE A 83 -4.89 -0.39 -6.42
CA ILE A 83 -4.26 -1.09 -5.29
C ILE A 83 -5.34 -1.63 -4.36
N ARG A 84 -6.29 -0.79 -3.92
CA ARG A 84 -7.39 -1.21 -3.05
C ARG A 84 -8.19 -2.37 -3.66
N ARG A 85 -8.60 -2.24 -4.93
CA ARG A 85 -9.37 -3.27 -5.65
C ARG A 85 -8.64 -4.61 -5.64
N LEU A 86 -7.35 -4.61 -5.98
CA LEU A 86 -6.53 -5.82 -6.06
C LEU A 86 -6.29 -6.46 -4.69
N ILE A 87 -6.12 -5.67 -3.63
CA ILE A 87 -6.02 -6.20 -2.26
C ILE A 87 -7.34 -6.85 -1.86
N ASP A 88 -8.48 -6.21 -2.11
CA ASP A 88 -9.80 -6.76 -1.77
C ASP A 88 -10.10 -8.06 -2.55
N GLU A 89 -9.72 -8.13 -3.82
CA GLU A 89 -9.82 -9.36 -4.62
C GLU A 89 -8.97 -10.50 -4.05
N ASN A 90 -7.72 -10.22 -3.67
CA ASN A 90 -6.80 -11.21 -3.09
C ASN A 90 -7.26 -11.69 -1.71
N ARG A 91 -7.82 -10.80 -0.89
CA ARG A 91 -8.43 -11.16 0.41
C ARG A 91 -9.67 -12.03 0.22
N SER A 92 -10.53 -11.66 -0.73
CA SER A 92 -11.80 -12.35 -0.99
C SER A 92 -11.58 -13.74 -1.56
N LYS A 93 -10.57 -13.94 -2.41
CA LYS A 93 -10.21 -15.27 -2.94
C LYS A 93 -9.81 -16.24 -1.82
N ARG A 94 -9.01 -15.78 -0.86
CA ARG A 94 -8.47 -16.62 0.23
C ARG A 94 -9.49 -16.97 1.31
N ARG A 95 -10.42 -16.07 1.61
CA ARG A 95 -11.51 -16.34 2.55
C ARG A 95 -12.56 -17.35 2.06
N LYS A 96 -12.55 -17.66 0.76
CA LYS A 96 -13.48 -18.61 0.13
C LYS A 96 -12.92 -20.03 0.07
N VAL A 97 -11.68 -20.24 0.52
CA VAL A 97 -10.99 -21.53 0.53
C VAL A 97 -11.10 -22.17 1.91
#